data_AF-A0A2N0L7X1-F1
#
_entry.id   AF-A0A2N0L7X1-F1
#
_cell.length_a   1.000
_cell.length_b   1.000
_cell.length_c   1.000
_cell.angle_alpha   90.00
_cell.angle_beta   90.00
_cell.angle_gamma   90.00
#
_symmetry.space_group_name_H-M   'P 1'
#
loop_
_entity.id
_entity.type
_entity.pdbx_description
1 polymer ?
#
loop_
_entity_poly.entity_id
_entity_poly.type
_entity_poly.pdbx_seq_one_letter_code
_entity_poly.pdbx_strand_id
1 'polypeptide(L)'
;MHHWEVGGEINIGWPDFGRPEHTFTIANMDLLGQVLRARVTDGEKEGGFLVVHDCPEVVLEMLAEQATSKLGFKVIVSNLRCSVDGEVLRSFDYEWYPTPEYAQRPTDLAVAISEALEAMKQGDSGSTLS
;
A
#
# COMPACT_ATOMS: atom_id res chain seq x y z
N MET A 1 8.70 -8.97 13.30
CA MET A 1 7.87 -7.76 13.49
C MET A 1 8.74 -6.59 13.11
N HIS A 2 8.52 -6.04 11.91
CA HIS A 2 9.19 -4.82 11.49
C HIS A 2 8.61 -3.66 12.29
N HIS A 3 9.46 -2.88 12.97
CA HIS A 3 9.03 -1.72 13.73
C HIS A 3 9.17 -0.49 12.83
N TRP A 4 8.21 -0.30 11.92
CA TRP A 4 8.18 0.88 11.06
C TRP A 4 7.59 2.06 11.83
N GLU A 5 8.32 3.18 11.85
CA GLU A 5 7.89 4.44 12.44
C GLU A 5 8.42 5.62 11.60
N VAL A 6 7.79 6.78 11.71
CA VAL A 6 8.27 7.99 11.05
C VAL A 6 9.66 8.37 11.60
N GLY A 7 10.62 8.58 10.72
CA GLY A 7 12.04 8.76 11.05
C GLY A 7 12.83 7.46 11.14
N GLY A 8 12.17 6.31 11.14
CA GLY A 8 12.80 4.99 11.06
C GLY A 8 13.29 4.65 9.65
N GLU A 9 13.96 3.51 9.54
CA GLU A 9 14.52 2.99 8.29
C GLU A 9 13.63 1.88 7.71
N ILE A 10 13.59 1.81 6.39
CA ILE A 10 12.91 0.75 5.64
C ILE A 10 13.69 0.41 4.38
N ASN A 11 13.84 -0.88 4.09
CA ASN A 11 14.55 -1.32 2.90
C ASN A 11 13.56 -1.57 1.76
N ILE A 12 13.79 -0.92 0.62
CA ILE A 12 12.89 -1.03 -0.54
C ILE A 12 13.69 -1.36 -1.79
N GLY A 13 13.25 -2.40 -2.51
CA GLY A 13 13.85 -2.86 -3.75
C GLY A 13 12.83 -3.06 -4.86
N TRP A 14 13.33 -3.22 -6.09
CA TRP A 14 12.52 -3.54 -7.27
C TRP A 14 13.09 -4.77 -7.96
N PRO A 15 12.72 -5.99 -7.49
CA PRO A 15 13.30 -7.23 -7.97
C PRO A 15 13.11 -7.43 -9.48
N ASP A 16 11.98 -6.97 -10.05
CA ASP A 16 11.68 -7.11 -11.48
C ASP A 16 12.64 -6.31 -12.40
N PHE A 17 13.34 -5.31 -11.85
CA PHE A 17 14.39 -4.56 -12.56
C PHE A 17 15.80 -4.92 -12.10
N GLY A 18 15.95 -5.97 -11.28
CA GLY A 18 17.23 -6.34 -10.68
C GLY A 18 17.80 -5.27 -9.73
N ARG A 19 16.94 -4.40 -9.18
CA ARG A 19 17.37 -3.38 -8.23
C ARG A 19 17.29 -3.96 -6.81
N PRO A 20 18.43 -4.09 -6.10
CA PRO A 20 18.43 -4.57 -4.73
C PRO A 20 17.71 -3.58 -3.82
N GLU A 21 17.40 -4.04 -2.61
CA GLU A 21 16.86 -3.14 -1.61
C GLU A 21 17.88 -2.06 -1.24
N HIS A 22 17.37 -0.84 -1.11
CA HIS A 22 18.09 0.30 -0.56
C HIS A 22 17.37 0.80 0.68
N THR A 23 18.14 1.26 1.67
CA THR A 23 17.59 1.81 2.90
C THR A 23 17.09 3.22 2.66
N PHE A 24 15.84 3.47 3.02
CA PHE A 24 15.23 4.80 2.99
C PHE A 24 14.76 5.18 4.39
N THR A 25 14.69 6.48 4.68
CA THR A 25 14.04 7.01 5.88
C THR A 25 12.54 7.17 5.61
N ILE A 26 11.70 6.73 6.55
CA ILE A 26 10.25 6.91 6.50
C ILE A 26 9.92 8.37 6.83
N ALA A 27 9.45 9.13 5.85
CA ALA A 27 9.04 10.52 6.02
C ALA A 27 7.59 10.64 6.53
N ASN A 28 6.71 9.72 6.13
CA ASN A 28 5.32 9.66 6.58
C ASN A 28 4.79 8.24 6.36
N MET A 29 3.88 7.76 7.21
CA MET A 29 3.28 6.43 7.03
C MET A 29 1.89 6.31 7.64
N ASP A 30 1.09 5.39 7.09
CA ASP A 30 -0.08 4.80 7.73
C ASP A 30 0.15 3.29 7.79
N LEU A 31 -0.07 2.73 8.98
CA LEU A 31 -0.11 1.28 9.17
C LEU A 31 -1.50 0.91 9.70
N LEU A 32 -2.34 0.37 8.81
CA LEU A 32 -3.74 0.04 9.06
C LEU A 32 -3.94 -1.46 8.90
N GLY A 33 -3.72 -2.20 10.00
CA GLY A 33 -3.75 -3.66 9.98
C GLY A 33 -2.69 -4.22 9.02
N GLN A 34 -3.12 -4.80 7.90
CA GLN A 34 -2.24 -5.34 6.86
C GLN A 34 -1.82 -4.30 5.81
N VAL A 35 -2.44 -3.12 5.80
CA VAL A 35 -2.17 -2.07 4.82
C VAL A 35 -1.04 -1.19 5.32
N LEU A 36 0.02 -1.08 4.54
CA LEU A 36 1.12 -0.15 4.78
C LEU A 36 1.16 0.87 3.64
N ARG A 37 0.96 2.14 3.97
CA ARG A 37 1.28 3.27 3.10
C ARG A 37 2.47 3.98 3.68
N ALA A 38 3.51 4.22 2.89
CA ALA A 38 4.65 5.01 3.34
C ALA A 38 5.15 5.95 2.26
N ARG A 39 5.61 7.12 2.71
CA ARG A 39 6.45 8.06 1.96
C ARG A 39 7.85 7.94 2.53
N VAL A 40 8.82 7.80 1.64
CA VAL A 40 10.20 7.47 1.99
C VAL A 40 11.15 8.40 1.26
N THR A 41 12.34 8.60 1.81
CA THR A 41 13.38 9.44 1.21
C THR A 41 14.76 8.86 1.44
N ASP A 42 15.64 9.01 0.46
CA ASP A 42 17.09 8.75 0.58
C ASP A 42 17.88 10.05 0.81
N GLY A 43 17.18 11.18 1.02
CA GLY A 43 17.75 12.52 1.14
C GLY A 43 17.91 13.26 -0.19
N GLU A 44 17.89 12.56 -1.32
CA GLU A 44 17.93 13.16 -2.67
C GLU A 44 16.55 13.11 -3.35
N LYS A 45 15.80 12.03 -3.13
CA LYS A 45 14.52 11.74 -3.77
C LYS A 45 13.51 11.27 -2.76
N GLU A 46 12.26 11.64 -3.00
CA GLU A 46 11.12 11.11 -2.27
C GLU A 46 10.35 10.11 -3.13
N GLY A 47 9.97 9.00 -2.51
CA GLY A 47 9.10 7.98 -3.09
C GLY A 47 7.88 7.74 -2.20
N GLY A 48 6.88 7.07 -2.74
CA GLY A 48 5.73 6.61 -1.98
C GLY A 48 5.28 5.26 -2.50
N PHE A 49 4.77 4.42 -1.61
CA PHE A 49 4.15 3.15 -1.97
C PHE A 49 3.00 2.84 -1.01
N LEU A 50 2.11 1.97 -1.47
CA LEU A 50 1.04 1.39 -0.68
C LEU A 50 0.98 -0.09 -1.01
N VAL A 51 1.12 -0.93 0.00
CA VAL A 51 1.14 -2.40 -0.09
C VAL A 51 0.19 -3.00 0.93
N VAL A 52 -0.21 -4.25 0.71
CA VAL A 52 -0.99 -5.03 1.67
C VAL A 52 -0.28 -6.34 1.92
N HIS A 53 0.13 -6.56 3.17
CA HIS A 53 0.78 -7.79 3.61
C HIS A 53 -0.21 -8.97 3.67
N ASP A 54 0.30 -10.18 3.48
CA ASP A 54 -0.45 -11.43 3.58
C ASP A 54 -1.75 -11.48 2.74
N CYS A 55 -1.76 -10.78 1.59
CA CYS A 55 -2.93 -10.62 0.75
C CYS A 55 -2.76 -11.27 -0.64
N PRO A 56 -3.64 -12.20 -1.05
CA PRO A 56 -3.58 -12.80 -2.39
C PRO A 56 -3.80 -11.77 -3.50
N GLU A 57 -3.14 -11.96 -4.65
CA GLU A 57 -3.23 -11.03 -5.80
C GLU A 57 -4.66 -10.79 -6.28
N VAL A 58 -5.50 -11.84 -6.32
CA VAL A 58 -6.93 -11.70 -6.68
C VAL A 58 -7.68 -10.77 -5.74
N VAL A 59 -7.34 -10.78 -4.45
CA VAL A 59 -7.95 -9.89 -3.45
C VAL A 59 -7.44 -8.46 -3.65
N LEU A 60 -6.17 -8.26 -3.99
CA LEU A 60 -5.62 -6.93 -4.31
C LEU A 60 -6.37 -6.26 -5.47
N GLU A 61 -6.69 -7.01 -6.54
CA GLU A 61 -7.46 -6.48 -7.67
C GLU A 61 -8.88 -6.08 -7.24
N MET A 62 -9.56 -6.92 -6.43
CA MET A 62 -10.87 -6.59 -5.88
C MET A 62 -10.82 -5.34 -4.98
N LEU A 63 -9.75 -5.16 -4.20
CA LEU A 63 -9.54 -3.98 -3.37
C LEU A 63 -9.33 -2.73 -4.23
N ALA A 64 -8.56 -2.82 -5.33
CA ALA A 64 -8.35 -1.72 -6.26
C ALA A 64 -9.66 -1.27 -6.94
N GLU A 65 -10.50 -2.22 -7.36
CA GLU A 65 -11.82 -1.92 -7.94
C GLU A 65 -12.73 -1.21 -6.93
N GLN A 66 -12.80 -1.71 -5.69
CA GLN A 66 -13.62 -1.10 -4.64
C GLN A 66 -13.13 0.29 -4.25
N ALA A 67 -11.81 0.47 -4.10
CA ALA A 67 -11.22 1.77 -3.81
C ALA A 67 -11.49 2.77 -4.95
N THR A 68 -11.38 2.33 -6.21
CA THR A 68 -11.71 3.16 -7.38
C THR A 68 -13.16 3.63 -7.32
N SER A 69 -14.10 2.71 -7.05
CA SER A 69 -15.52 3.04 -6.94
C SER A 69 -15.82 4.00 -5.79
N LYS A 70 -15.10 3.87 -4.67
CA LYS A 70 -15.32 4.68 -3.47
C LYS A 70 -14.71 6.08 -3.56
N LEU A 71 -13.51 6.19 -4.12
CA LEU A 71 -12.72 7.41 -4.11
C LEU A 71 -12.89 8.26 -5.37
N GLY A 72 -13.44 7.67 -6.45
CA GLY A 72 -13.71 8.38 -7.70
C GLY A 72 -12.48 8.66 -8.56
N PHE A 73 -11.31 8.08 -8.23
CA PHE A 73 -10.12 8.08 -9.07
C PHE A 73 -9.63 6.66 -9.30
N LYS A 74 -8.94 6.44 -10.42
CA LYS A 74 -8.48 5.11 -10.81
C LYS A 74 -7.36 4.63 -9.89
N VAL A 75 -7.56 3.44 -9.33
CA VAL A 75 -6.58 2.66 -8.56
C VAL A 75 -6.38 1.34 -9.29
N ILE A 76 -5.13 0.91 -9.43
CA ILE A 76 -4.78 -0.39 -10.02
C ILE A 76 -3.73 -1.08 -9.15
N VAL A 77 -3.68 -2.41 -9.22
CA VAL A 77 -2.53 -3.14 -8.70
C VAL A 77 -1.36 -2.94 -9.67
N SER A 78 -0.18 -2.63 -9.13
CA SER A 78 1.00 -2.44 -9.95
C SER A 78 1.40 -3.76 -10.61
N ASN A 79 1.79 -3.67 -11.87
CA ASN A 79 2.42 -4.78 -12.58
C ASN A 79 3.84 -5.06 -12.07
N LEU A 80 4.42 -4.11 -11.33
CA LEU A 80 5.75 -4.21 -10.77
C LEU A 80 5.66 -4.62 -9.31
N ARG A 81 6.51 -5.57 -8.93
CA ARG A 81 6.66 -5.97 -7.54
C ARG A 81 7.72 -5.09 -6.89
N CYS A 82 7.47 -4.73 -5.64
CA CYS A 82 8.45 -4.14 -4.76
C CYS A 82 8.87 -5.16 -3.70
N SER A 83 10.09 -5.06 -3.24
CA SER A 83 10.57 -5.75 -2.05
C SER A 83 10.54 -4.75 -0.90
N VAL A 84 9.94 -5.10 0.22
CA VAL A 84 9.86 -4.27 1.44
C VAL A 84 10.40 -5.10 2.60
N ASP A 85 11.57 -4.74 3.11
CA ASP A 85 12.32 -5.49 4.13
C ASP A 85 12.39 -7.01 3.87
N GLY A 86 12.65 -7.38 2.62
CA GLY A 86 12.79 -8.76 2.17
C GLY A 86 11.49 -9.45 1.76
N GLU A 87 10.32 -8.83 1.97
CA GLU A 87 9.04 -9.35 1.51
C GLU A 87 8.69 -8.80 0.12
N VAL A 88 8.45 -9.69 -0.86
CA VAL A 88 8.07 -9.29 -2.21
C VAL A 88 6.56 -9.12 -2.30
N LEU A 89 6.12 -7.89 -2.54
CA LEU A 89 4.73 -7.45 -2.55
C LEU A 89 4.37 -6.79 -3.88
N ARG A 90 3.06 -6.71 -4.15
CA ARG A 90 2.53 -5.80 -5.18
C ARG A 90 2.03 -4.52 -4.51
N SER A 91 2.37 -3.39 -5.10
CA SER A 91 1.89 -2.08 -4.67
C SER A 91 0.63 -1.66 -5.43
N PHE A 92 -0.04 -0.60 -4.96
CA PHE A 92 -1.12 0.06 -5.67
C PHE A 92 -0.63 1.32 -6.38
N ASP A 93 -1.00 1.47 -7.65
CA ASP A 93 -0.77 2.67 -8.44
C ASP A 93 -2.07 3.47 -8.57
N TYR A 94 -1.98 4.78 -8.44
CA TYR A 94 -3.12 5.70 -8.52
C TYR A 94 -2.66 7.08 -8.99
N GLU A 95 -3.62 7.88 -9.48
CA GLU A 95 -3.31 9.24 -9.89
C GLU A 95 -3.10 10.15 -8.67
N TRP A 96 -1.85 10.60 -8.52
CA TRP A 96 -1.46 11.54 -7.47
C TRP A 96 -0.56 12.64 -8.02
N TYR A 97 -0.92 13.89 -7.71
CA TYR A 97 -0.07 15.05 -7.96
C TYR A 97 0.30 15.70 -6.63
N PRO A 98 1.53 16.23 -6.48
CA PRO A 98 2.00 16.87 -5.25
C PRO A 98 1.41 18.28 -5.08
N THR A 99 0.09 18.40 -5.14
CA THR A 99 -0.65 19.65 -4.89
C THR A 99 -1.42 19.53 -3.58
N PRO A 100 -1.69 20.66 -2.88
CA PRO A 100 -2.47 20.63 -1.64
C PRO A 100 -3.84 19.95 -1.77
N GLU A 101 -4.47 20.08 -2.94
CA GLU A 101 -5.76 19.44 -3.27
C GLU A 101 -5.72 17.91 -3.15
N TYR A 102 -4.57 17.29 -3.44
CA TYR A 102 -4.42 15.83 -3.47
C TYR A 102 -3.51 15.29 -2.37
N ALA A 103 -3.10 16.14 -1.41
CA ALA A 103 -2.22 15.76 -0.32
C ALA A 103 -2.79 14.59 0.52
N GLN A 104 -4.12 14.51 0.63
CA GLN A 104 -4.82 13.51 1.45
C GLN A 104 -5.10 12.19 0.71
N ARG A 105 -5.08 12.18 -0.64
CA ARG A 105 -5.40 10.97 -1.44
C ARG A 105 -4.63 9.71 -1.03
N PRO A 106 -3.32 9.76 -0.72
CA PRO A 106 -2.58 8.57 -0.28
C PRO A 106 -3.15 7.94 1.00
N THR A 107 -3.57 8.78 1.95
CA THR A 107 -4.21 8.34 3.21
C THR A 107 -5.61 7.80 2.95
N ASP A 108 -6.40 8.52 2.16
CA ASP A 108 -7.78 8.11 1.84
C ASP A 108 -7.79 6.75 1.13
N LEU A 109 -6.80 6.51 0.26
CA LEU A 109 -6.59 5.21 -0.35
C LEU A 109 -6.23 4.13 0.67
N ALA A 110 -5.28 4.37 1.57
CA ALA A 110 -4.90 3.40 2.60
C ALA A 110 -6.10 3.01 3.48
N VAL A 111 -6.90 4.00 3.89
CA VAL A 111 -8.13 3.79 4.66
C VAL A 111 -9.15 2.99 3.84
N ALA A 112 -9.42 3.37 2.59
CA ALA A 112 -10.38 2.69 1.75
C ALA A 112 -10.01 1.21 1.52
N ILE A 113 -8.74 0.91 1.28
CA ILE A 113 -8.23 -0.45 1.11
C ILE A 113 -8.36 -1.23 2.42
N SER A 114 -8.00 -0.62 3.56
CA SER A 114 -8.12 -1.27 4.87
C SER A 114 -9.57 -1.61 5.19
N GLU A 115 -10.50 -0.67 5.01
CA GLU A 115 -11.92 -0.90 5.29
C GLU A 115 -12.53 -1.97 4.36
N ALA A 116 -12.17 -1.96 3.07
CA ALA A 116 -12.63 -2.97 2.12
C ALA A 116 -12.11 -4.37 2.50
N LEU A 117 -10.85 -4.46 2.92
CA LEU A 117 -10.25 -5.72 3.36
C LEU A 117 -10.93 -6.27 4.62
N GLU A 118 -11.21 -5.41 5.60
CA GLU A 118 -11.94 -5.81 6.81
C GLU A 118 -13.38 -6.24 6.49
N ALA A 119 -14.06 -5.56 5.58
CA ALA A 119 -15.40 -5.94 5.14
C ALA A 119 -15.41 -7.33 4.46
N MET A 120 -14.41 -7.64 3.63
CA MET A 120 -14.27 -8.96 3.01
C MET A 120 -14.07 -10.07 4.04
N LYS A 121 -13.23 -9.84 5.06
CA LYS A 121 -13.00 -10.80 6.16
C LYS A 121 -14.28 -11.07 6.96
N GLN A 122 -15.08 -10.03 7.20
CA GLN A 122 -16.35 -10.14 7.93
C GLN A 122 -17.44 -10.82 7.10
N GLY A 123 -17.46 -10.58 5.78
CA GLY A 123 -18.37 -11.25 4.84
C GLY A 123 -18.17 -12.77 4.77
N ASP A 124 -16.94 -13.24 4.97
CA ASP A 124 -16.62 -14.68 5.04
C ASP A 124 -17.06 -15.32 6.38
N SER A 125 -17.20 -14.52 7.44
CA SER A 125 -17.70 -14.96 8.75
C SER A 125 -19.23 -15.05 8.84
N GLY A 126 -19.96 -14.62 7.81
CA GLY A 126 -21.42 -14.60 7.76
C GLY A 126 -22.08 -15.84 7.12
N SER A 127 -21.31 -16.77 6.57
CA SER A 127 -21.82 -18.01 5.97
C SER A 127 -21.76 -19.20 6.96
N THR A 128 -22.26 -19.02 8.18
CA THR A 128 -22.68 -20.16 9.00
C THR A 128 -24.20 -20.23 8.96
N LEU A 129 -24.68 -21.22 8.21
CA LEU A 129 -26.06 -21.71 8.20
C LEU A 129 -26.68 -21.73 9.61
N SER A 130 -27.86 -21.13 9.76
CA SER A 130 -29.05 -21.68 10.47
C SER A 130 -30.23 -20.72 10.33
#